data_AF-W4E028-F1
#
_entry.id   AF-W4E028-F1
#
_cell.length_a   1.000
_cell.length_b   1.000
_cell.length_c   1.000
_cell.angle_alpha   90.00
_cell.angle_beta   90.00
_cell.angle_gamma   90.00
#
_symmetry.space_group_name_H-M   'P 1'
#
loop_
_entity.id
_entity.type
_entity.pdbx_description
1 polymer ?
#
loop_
_entity_poly.entity_id
_entity_poly.type
_entity_poly.pdbx_seq_one_letter_code
_entity_poly.pdbx_strand_id
1 'polypeptide(L)'
;MIQNLLIGNQAVQPLAMKSVAAESSAVQEPGQSFGSYLENALNQVADQEQQAKDMSNKFVLGEVNIDEAMISSQQALLSLQLTTQVRNKVIEAYQEIMRTQI
;
A
#
# COMPACT_ATOMS: atom_id res chain seq x y z
N MET A 1 36.33 -29.21 -64.70
CA MET A 1 35.98 -27.79 -64.52
C MET A 1 34.53 -27.67 -65.00
N ILE A 2 33.51 -27.56 -64.16
CA ILE A 2 33.22 -26.51 -63.19
C ILE A 2 32.73 -27.15 -61.87
N GLN A 3 33.18 -26.57 -60.76
CA GLN A 3 32.81 -26.89 -59.37
C GLN A 3 31.31 -26.62 -59.16
N ASN A 4 30.52 -27.61 -58.72
CA ASN A 4 29.18 -27.33 -58.19
C ASN A 4 29.25 -27.40 -56.66
N LEU A 5 29.01 -26.22 -56.08
CA LEU A 5 29.18 -25.88 -54.68
C LEU A 5 28.18 -26.65 -53.81
N LEU A 6 28.67 -27.22 -52.71
CA LEU A 6 27.88 -27.85 -51.66
C LEU A 6 26.85 -26.86 -51.08
N ILE A 7 25.58 -27.04 -51.44
CA ILE A 7 24.47 -26.46 -50.67
C ILE A 7 24.17 -27.44 -49.54
N GLY A 8 24.79 -27.16 -48.39
CA GLY A 8 24.51 -27.84 -47.14
C GLY A 8 23.06 -27.62 -46.72
N ASN A 9 22.38 -28.74 -46.51
CA ASN A 9 21.06 -28.88 -45.89
C ASN A 9 20.98 -28.07 -44.59
N GLN A 10 20.45 -26.84 -44.66
CA GLN A 10 20.09 -26.05 -43.49
C GLN A 10 18.91 -26.74 -42.81
N ALA A 11 19.22 -27.60 -41.84
CA ALA A 11 18.26 -28.13 -40.90
C ALA A 11 17.62 -26.95 -40.14
N VAL A 12 16.33 -26.74 -40.39
CA VAL A 12 15.50 -25.80 -39.65
C VAL A 12 15.50 -26.26 -38.19
N GLN A 13 16.25 -25.58 -37.33
CA GLN A 13 16.19 -25.85 -35.90
C GLN A 13 14.83 -25.38 -35.37
N PRO A 14 14.03 -26.26 -34.73
CA PRO A 14 12.87 -25.79 -34.00
C PRO A 14 13.39 -24.90 -32.86
N LEU A 15 12.84 -23.69 -32.76
CA LEU A 15 13.11 -22.76 -31.68
C LEU A 15 13.04 -23.51 -30.35
N ALA A 16 14.17 -23.63 -29.66
CA ALA A 16 14.20 -24.15 -28.31
C ALA A 16 13.37 -23.20 -27.45
N MET A 17 12.14 -23.61 -27.11
CA MET A 17 11.42 -23.02 -25.99
C MET A 17 12.31 -23.23 -24.77
N LYS A 18 12.99 -22.17 -24.35
CA LYS A 18 13.61 -22.11 -23.04
C LYS A 18 12.48 -22.35 -22.04
N SER A 19 12.45 -23.56 -21.50
CA SER A 19 11.63 -23.88 -20.34
C SER A 19 11.97 -22.83 -19.28
N VAL A 20 11.05 -21.93 -19.00
CA VAL A 20 11.02 -21.15 -17.75
C VAL A 20 10.68 -22.17 -16.67
N ALA A 21 11.68 -22.99 -16.33
CA ALA A 21 11.68 -23.79 -15.13
C ALA A 21 12.36 -22.92 -14.07
N ALA A 22 11.58 -22.58 -13.06
CA ALA A 22 12.00 -22.21 -11.72
C ALA A 22 12.91 -20.99 -11.58
N GLU A 23 12.29 -19.81 -11.56
CA GLU A 23 12.60 -18.84 -10.50
C GLU A 23 11.27 -18.43 -9.86
N SER A 24 10.74 -19.35 -9.02
CA SER A 24 9.88 -18.96 -7.91
C SER A 24 10.75 -18.29 -6.84
N SER A 25 11.43 -17.21 -7.20
CA SER A 25 11.90 -16.25 -6.23
C SER A 25 10.71 -15.36 -5.95
N ALA A 26 9.79 -15.87 -5.13
CA ALA A 26 8.92 -15.02 -4.34
C ALA A 26 9.87 -14.21 -3.45
N VAL A 27 10.36 -13.10 -4.00
CA VAL A 27 10.85 -12.00 -3.20
C VAL A 27 9.60 -11.50 -2.48
N GLN A 28 9.29 -12.14 -1.36
CA GLN A 28 8.68 -11.43 -0.25
C GLN A 28 9.72 -10.39 0.13
N GLU A 29 9.71 -9.27 -0.61
CA GLU A 29 10.03 -8.00 0.01
C GLU A 29 9.23 -8.02 1.31
N PRO A 30 9.84 -7.78 2.48
CA PRO A 30 9.09 -7.54 3.68
C PRO A 30 8.36 -6.21 3.46
N GLY A 31 7.29 -6.27 2.65
CA GLY A 31 6.35 -5.19 2.48
C GLY A 31 5.97 -4.77 3.88
N GLN A 32 6.10 -3.46 4.10
CA GLN A 32 5.86 -2.81 5.38
C GLN A 32 4.75 -3.54 6.13
N SER A 33 5.07 -4.11 7.30
CA SER A 33 4.13 -4.95 8.03
C SER A 33 2.83 -4.18 8.23
N PHE A 34 1.68 -4.85 8.17
CA PHE A 34 0.40 -4.19 8.40
C PHE A 34 0.39 -3.39 9.71
N GLY A 35 1.07 -3.88 10.75
CA GLY A 35 1.26 -3.16 12.01
C GLY A 35 1.98 -1.83 11.83
N SER A 36 3.09 -1.80 11.09
CA SER A 36 3.80 -0.54 10.80
C SER A 36 3.01 0.38 9.87
N TYR A 37 2.20 -0.13 8.94
CA TYR A 37 1.28 0.70 8.17
C TYR A 37 0.21 1.33 9.06
N LEU A 38 -0.38 0.55 9.96
CA LEU A 38 -1.39 1.00 10.93
C LEU A 38 -0.81 2.04 11.88
N GLU A 39 0.40 1.82 12.41
CA GLU A 39 1.10 2.77 13.26
C GLU A 39 1.31 4.11 12.55
N ASN A 40 1.79 4.10 11.30
CA ASN A 40 1.92 5.31 10.51
C ASN A 40 0.58 6.01 10.28
N ALA A 41 -0.49 5.25 9.99
CA ALA A 41 -1.82 5.81 9.82
C ALA A 41 -2.35 6.46 11.12
N LEU A 42 -2.07 5.87 12.29
CA LEU A 42 -2.43 6.43 13.59
C LEU A 42 -1.65 7.72 13.89
N ASN A 43 -0.36 7.75 13.58
CA ASN A 43 0.45 8.97 13.69
C ASN A 43 -0.10 10.07 12.77
N GLN A 44 -0.48 9.72 11.54
CA GLN A 44 -1.10 10.66 10.60
C GLN A 44 -2.40 11.28 11.15
N VAL A 45 -3.22 10.49 11.86
CA VAL A 45 -4.46 10.97 12.50
C VAL A 45 -4.13 11.93 13.64
N ALA A 46 -3.12 11.63 14.45
CA ALA A 46 -2.66 12.51 15.52
C ALA A 46 -2.13 13.86 14.95
N ASP A 47 -1.37 13.80 13.86
CA ASP A 47 -0.89 14.99 13.17
C ASP A 47 -2.03 15.84 12.62
N GLN A 48 -3.07 15.21 12.05
CA GLN A 48 -4.27 15.92 11.57
C GLN A 48 -5.06 16.56 12.71
N GLU A 49 -5.13 15.92 13.88
CA GLU A 49 -5.76 16.46 15.08
C GLU A 49 -5.02 17.70 15.59
N GLN A 50 -3.69 17.64 15.63
CA GLN A 50 -2.86 18.78 15.97
C GLN A 50 -3.00 19.92 14.95
N GLN A 51 -3.01 19.60 13.66
CA GLN A 51 -3.18 20.58 12.60
C GLN A 51 -4.54 21.30 12.69
N ALA A 52 -5.62 20.59 13.03
CA ALA A 52 -6.93 21.18 13.24
C ALA A 52 -6.93 22.16 14.43
N LYS A 53 -6.26 21.81 15.53
CA LYS A 53 -6.08 22.73 16.68
C LYS A 53 -5.29 23.97 16.28
N ASP A 54 -4.18 23.79 15.56
CA ASP A 54 -3.35 24.90 15.12
C ASP A 54 -4.11 25.83 14.19
N MET A 55 -4.90 25.28 13.25
CA MET A 55 -5.74 26.07 12.35
C MET A 55 -6.83 26.82 13.11
N SER A 56 -7.43 26.19 14.13
CA SER A 56 -8.40 26.86 15.01
C SER A 56 -7.77 28.02 15.78
N ASN A 57 -6.56 27.84 16.32
CA ASN A 57 -5.83 28.90 17.01
C ASN A 57 -5.50 30.06 16.05
N LYS A 58 -4.98 29.74 14.86
CA LYS A 58 -4.69 30.74 13.82
C LYS A 58 -5.94 31.52 13.40
N PHE A 59 -7.10 30.86 13.35
CA PHE A 59 -8.36 31.52 13.03
C PHE A 59 -8.75 32.52 14.12
N VAL A 60 -8.62 32.16 15.39
CA VAL A 60 -8.87 33.07 16.53
C VAL A 60 -7.93 34.27 16.50
N LEU A 61 -6.70 34.09 16.02
CA LEU A 61 -5.71 35.14 15.82
C LEU A 61 -5.94 35.97 14.53
N GLY A 62 -6.88 35.57 13.67
CA GLY A 62 -7.18 36.22 12.39
C GLY A 62 -6.17 35.94 11.28
N GLU A 63 -5.32 34.92 11.43
CA GLU A 63 -4.26 34.56 10.47
C GLU A 63 -4.75 33.68 9.31
N VAL A 64 -5.88 32.98 9.50
CA VAL A 64 -6.47 32.05 8.52
C VAL A 64 -7.98 32.25 8.45
N ASN A 65 -8.59 31.81 7.35
CA ASN A 65 -10.03 31.93 7.18
C ASN A 65 -10.77 30.84 7.96
N ILE A 66 -12.03 31.10 8.31
CA ILE A 66 -12.88 30.13 9.00
C ILE A 66 -13.04 28.83 8.19
N ASP A 67 -13.09 28.93 6.86
CA ASP A 67 -13.25 27.77 5.97
C ASP A 67 -12.08 26.79 6.11
N GLU A 68 -10.85 27.30 6.21
CA GLU A 68 -9.65 26.47 6.37
C GLU A 68 -9.63 25.75 7.72
N ALA A 69 -10.02 26.45 8.79
CA ALA A 69 -10.16 25.86 10.12
C ALA A 69 -11.27 24.80 10.17
N MET A 70 -12.40 25.06 9.52
CA MET A 70 -13.51 24.10 9.42
C MET A 70 -13.16 22.87 8.58
N ILE A 71 -12.46 23.03 7.45
CA ILE A 71 -12.01 21.90 6.62
C ILE A 71 -11.04 21.03 7.40
N SER A 72 -10.04 21.63 8.05
CA SER A 72 -9.06 20.89 8.84
C SER A 72 -9.71 20.12 9.99
N SER A 73 -10.68 20.74 10.67
CA SER A 73 -11.46 20.08 11.73
C SER A 73 -12.31 18.91 11.22
N GLN A 74 -12.97 19.08 10.08
CA GLN A 74 -13.76 18.00 9.46
C GLN A 74 -12.89 16.82 9.02
N GLN A 75 -11.70 17.11 8.47
CA GLN A 75 -10.75 16.08 8.09
C GLN A 75 -10.27 15.28 9.30
N ALA A 76 -9.87 15.95 10.39
CA ALA A 76 -9.47 15.29 11.63
C ALA A 76 -10.61 14.42 12.20
N LEU A 77 -11.86 14.92 12.19
CA LEU A 77 -13.02 14.17 12.66
C LEU A 77 -13.26 12.90 11.82
N LEU A 78 -13.26 13.03 10.49
CA LEU A 78 -13.46 11.90 9.59
C LEU A 78 -12.36 10.84 9.76
N SER A 79 -11.10 11.26 9.88
CA SER A 79 -9.96 10.38 10.12
C SER A 79 -10.05 9.64 11.45
N LEU A 80 -10.53 10.30 12.51
CA LEU A 80 -10.75 9.66 13.80
C LEU A 80 -11.91 8.64 13.75
N GLN A 81 -12.98 8.97 13.02
CA GLN A 81 -14.09 8.04 12.78
C GLN A 81 -13.61 6.80 12.03
N LEU A 82 -12.83 6.98 10.96
CA LEU A 82 -12.22 5.88 10.22
C LEU A 82 -11.33 5.04 11.12
N THR A 83 -10.49 5.67 11.94
CA THR A 83 -9.61 4.98 12.91
C THR A 83 -10.41 4.10 13.87
N THR A 84 -11.53 4.61 14.37
CA THR A 84 -12.42 3.85 15.25
C THR A 84 -13.02 2.63 14.54
N GLN A 85 -13.40 2.77 13.27
CA GLN A 85 -13.88 1.63 12.47
C GLN A 85 -12.79 0.59 12.26
N VAL A 86 -11.57 1.00 11.92
CA VAL A 86 -10.43 0.10 11.76
C VAL A 86 -10.14 -0.62 13.07
N ARG A 87 -10.09 0.08 14.21
CA ARG A 87 -9.92 -0.52 15.53
C ARG A 87 -10.98 -1.60 15.79
N ASN A 88 -12.24 -1.31 15.51
CA ASN A 88 -13.32 -2.27 15.71
C ASN A 88 -13.13 -3.51 14.80
N LYS A 89 -12.76 -3.31 13.53
CA LYS A 89 -12.50 -4.42 12.59
C LYS A 89 -11.30 -5.28 12.99
N VAL A 90 -10.25 -4.68 13.55
CA VAL A 90 -9.09 -5.42 14.07
C VAL A 90 -9.50 -6.28 15.28
N ILE A 91 -10.33 -5.75 16.18
CA ILE A 91 -10.86 -6.51 17.32
C ILE A 91 -11.76 -7.66 16.83
N GLU A 92 -12.65 -7.40 15.88
CA GLU A 92 -13.49 -8.44 15.26
C GLU A 92 -12.65 -9.54 14.61
N ALA A 93 -11.62 -9.18 13.83
CA ALA A 93 -10.72 -10.14 13.21
C ALA A 93 -9.97 -11.00 14.24
N TYR A 94 -9.52 -10.40 15.34
CA TYR A 94 -8.91 -11.14 16.45
C TYR A 94 -9.90 -12.13 17.07
N GLN A 95 -11.14 -11.70 17.34
CA GLN A 95 -12.19 -12.58 17.87
C GLN A 95 -12.54 -13.73 16.91
N GLU A 96 -12.56 -13.47 15.61
CA GLU A 96 -12.81 -14.48 14.57
C GLU A 96 -11.75 -15.59 14.59
N ILE A 97 -10.47 -15.22 14.60
CA ILE A 97 -9.34 -16.15 14.64
C ILE A 97 -9.39 -17.05 15.88
N MET A 98 -9.84 -16.52 17.01
CA MET A 98 -10.01 -17.30 18.24
C MET A 98 -11.18 -18.30 18.14
N ARG A 99 -12.23 -17.95 17.38
CA ARG A 99 -13.41 -18.81 17.18
C ARG A 99 -13.17 -19.94 16.17
N THR A 100 -12.31 -19.75 15.17
CA THR A 100 -11.98 -20.80 14.18
C THR A 100 -11.05 -21.88 14.73
N GLN A 101 -10.34 -21.61 15.83
CA GLN A 101 -9.36 -22.54 16.42
C GLN A 101 -9.92 -23.49 17.49
N ILE A 102 -11.22 -23.40 17.80
CA ILE A 102 -11.96 -24.39 18.61
C ILE A 102 -12.80 -25.28 17.71
#